data_AF-A0A1Y0ID95-F1
#
_entry.id   AF-A0A1Y0ID95-F1
#
_cell.length_a   1.000
_cell.length_b   1.000
_cell.length_c   1.000
_cell.angle_alpha   90.00
_cell.angle_beta   90.00
_cell.angle_gamma   90.00
#
_symmetry.space_group_name_H-M   'P 1'
#
loop_
_entity.id
_entity.type
_entity.pdbx_description
1 polymer ?
#
loop_
_entity_poly.entity_id
_entity_poly.type
_entity_poly.pdbx_seq_one_letter_code
_entity_poly.pdbx_strand_id
1 'polypeptide(L)'
;MYLGYMRHSFWGKFVLSLSLLVSSVAFAAEEVSDQLKKEEETNTKYLLGQVLNKAKSLQETYGDFAPFGAGLFPNGEFKFVWLAKPGETVSDPIKAMELIRTTLKAQAERGRLLGSAITYKFKAAEDAPLQFNTEVEYLSGYSKLVAVQIAQGEDKKVEFGAVKDVEFEGFIFNKLKEEQEAKAEEEKK
;
A
#
# COMPACT_ATOMS: atom_id res chain seq x y z
N MET A 1 78.93 -35.14 10.62
CA MET A 1 80.20 -34.42 10.45
C MET A 1 80.00 -33.44 9.28
N TYR A 2 80.06 -32.14 9.59
CA TYR A 2 79.97 -30.93 8.72
C TYR A 2 78.70 -30.73 7.86
N LEU A 3 78.20 -29.53 7.56
CA LEU A 3 78.18 -28.17 8.15
C LEU A 3 77.47 -27.31 7.07
N GLY A 4 76.79 -26.23 7.46
CA GLY A 4 76.59 -25.06 6.60
C GLY A 4 75.15 -24.83 6.11
N TYR A 5 74.35 -23.97 6.76
CA TYR A 5 74.24 -22.51 6.57
C TYR A 5 73.72 -22.08 5.18
N MET A 6 72.52 -21.51 5.10
CA MET A 6 72.32 -20.04 5.07
C MET A 6 70.84 -19.64 4.95
N ARG A 7 70.48 -18.60 5.74
CA ARG A 7 69.25 -17.81 5.65
C ARG A 7 69.20 -17.07 4.31
N HIS A 8 68.00 -16.92 3.74
CA HIS A 8 67.61 -15.63 3.17
C HIS A 8 66.12 -15.39 3.45
N SER A 9 65.87 -14.26 4.10
CA SER A 9 64.56 -13.67 4.26
C SER A 9 64.12 -13.07 2.93
N PHE A 10 62.87 -13.26 2.53
CA PHE A 10 62.20 -12.24 1.73
C PHE A 10 60.73 -12.16 2.12
N TRP A 11 60.45 -11.13 2.89
CA TRP A 11 59.12 -10.75 3.35
C TRP A 11 58.45 -10.00 2.20
N GLY A 12 57.69 -10.71 1.38
CA GLY A 12 56.89 -10.14 0.30
C GLY A 12 55.44 -9.97 0.74
N LYS A 13 55.13 -8.90 1.47
CA LYS A 13 53.76 -8.45 1.69
C LYS A 13 53.21 -7.90 0.37
N PHE A 14 52.27 -8.60 -0.24
CA PHE A 14 51.34 -8.02 -1.21
C PHE A 14 49.92 -8.30 -0.73
N VAL A 15 49.45 -7.46 0.17
CA VAL A 15 48.03 -7.23 0.39
C VAL A 15 47.77 -5.86 -0.23
N LEU A 16 47.23 -5.86 -1.43
CA LEU A 16 46.58 -4.67 -2.01
C LEU A 16 45.15 -5.07 -2.35
N SER A 17 44.37 -4.98 -1.29
CA SER A 17 42.92 -4.75 -1.20
C SER A 17 42.27 -4.39 -2.55
N LEU A 18 41.51 -5.34 -3.08
CA LEU A 18 40.48 -5.09 -4.09
C LEU A 18 39.28 -4.44 -3.39
N SER A 19 39.36 -3.14 -3.09
CA SER A 19 38.22 -2.35 -2.55
C SER A 19 37.80 -1.30 -3.54
N LEU A 20 37.06 -1.68 -4.59
CA LEU A 20 36.51 -0.72 -5.56
C LEU A 20 35.23 -1.19 -6.27
N LEU A 21 34.39 -2.01 -5.62
CA LEU A 21 33.08 -2.42 -6.14
C LEU A 21 31.92 -2.31 -5.14
N VAL A 22 32.08 -1.57 -4.04
CA VAL A 22 31.01 -1.43 -3.02
C VAL A 22 30.16 -0.18 -3.25
N SER A 23 30.70 0.88 -3.85
CA SER A 23 29.99 2.17 -3.97
C SER A 23 28.92 2.23 -5.06
N SER A 24 29.05 1.46 -6.15
CA SER A 24 28.07 1.50 -7.25
C SER A 24 26.75 0.79 -6.91
N VAL A 25 26.80 -0.25 -6.08
CA VAL A 25 25.61 -1.00 -5.65
C VAL A 25 24.76 -0.18 -4.68
N ALA A 26 25.39 0.56 -3.77
CA ALA A 26 24.69 1.38 -2.79
C ALA A 26 23.88 2.52 -3.45
N PHE A 27 24.47 3.20 -4.44
CA PHE A 27 23.79 4.29 -5.17
C PHE A 27 22.63 3.78 -6.03
N ALA A 28 22.82 2.64 -6.70
CA ALA A 28 21.76 1.99 -7.48
C ALA A 28 20.60 1.48 -6.60
N ALA A 29 20.89 0.97 -5.40
CA ALA A 29 19.87 0.54 -4.44
C ALA A 29 19.03 1.71 -3.89
N GLU A 30 19.67 2.86 -3.63
CA GLU A 30 19.00 4.08 -3.16
C GLU A 30 18.06 4.65 -4.24
N GLU A 31 18.52 4.75 -5.50
CA GLU A 31 17.68 5.20 -6.62
C GLU A 31 16.48 4.29 -6.88
N VAL A 32 16.65 2.96 -6.77
CA VAL A 32 15.55 1.99 -6.92
C VAL A 32 14.54 2.12 -5.78
N SER A 33 15.00 2.30 -4.54
CA SER A 33 14.12 2.53 -3.38
C SER A 33 13.25 3.79 -3.57
N ASP A 34 13.84 4.89 -4.04
CA ASP A 34 13.11 6.14 -4.25
C ASP A 34 12.11 6.06 -5.39
N GLN A 35 12.44 5.34 -6.47
CA GLN A 35 11.51 5.07 -7.57
C GLN A 35 10.30 4.27 -7.09
N LEU A 36 10.52 3.22 -6.28
CA LEU A 36 9.45 2.39 -5.74
C LEU A 36 8.50 3.17 -4.82
N LYS A 37 9.04 4.03 -3.94
CA LYS A 37 8.21 4.90 -3.10
C LYS A 37 7.38 5.88 -3.93
N LYS A 38 7.97 6.44 -4.98
CA LYS A 38 7.28 7.39 -5.87
C LYS A 38 6.18 6.73 -6.68
N GLU A 39 6.41 5.50 -7.13
CA GLU A 39 5.40 4.66 -7.78
C GLU A 39 4.24 4.35 -6.81
N GLU A 40 4.56 3.87 -5.60
CA GLU A 40 3.58 3.62 -4.54
C GLU A 40 2.73 4.87 -4.25
N GLU A 41 3.36 6.03 -4.03
CA GLU A 41 2.64 7.28 -3.80
C GLU A 41 1.72 7.64 -4.96
N THR A 42 2.21 7.48 -6.20
CA THR A 42 1.44 7.83 -7.40
C THR A 42 0.22 6.92 -7.54
N ASN A 43 0.42 5.61 -7.34
CA ASN A 43 -0.62 4.60 -7.47
C ASN A 43 -1.66 4.70 -6.35
N THR A 44 -1.23 4.94 -5.12
CA THR A 44 -2.14 5.13 -3.97
C THR A 44 -2.95 6.42 -4.10
N LYS A 45 -2.34 7.53 -4.54
CA LYS A 45 -3.07 8.79 -4.86
C LYS A 45 -4.08 8.59 -5.99
N TYR A 46 -3.68 7.89 -7.06
CA TYR A 46 -4.58 7.55 -8.16
C TYR A 46 -5.78 6.73 -7.67
N LEU A 47 -5.52 5.66 -6.91
CA LEU A 47 -6.54 4.79 -6.35
C LEU A 47 -7.52 5.55 -5.45
N LEU A 48 -6.99 6.35 -4.53
CA LEU A 48 -7.77 7.19 -3.62
C LEU A 48 -8.66 8.17 -4.40
N GLY A 49 -8.13 8.84 -5.41
CA GLY A 49 -8.89 9.75 -6.27
C GLY A 49 -10.05 9.06 -6.98
N GLN A 50 -9.82 7.86 -7.54
CA GLN A 50 -10.88 7.09 -8.23
C GLN A 50 -12.01 6.71 -7.28
N VAL A 51 -11.69 6.15 -6.10
CA VAL A 51 -12.71 5.68 -5.15
C VAL A 51 -13.45 6.83 -4.48
N LEU A 52 -12.77 7.93 -4.13
CA LEU A 52 -13.44 9.12 -3.56
C LEU A 52 -14.37 9.78 -4.57
N ASN A 53 -13.96 9.92 -5.83
CA ASN A 53 -14.83 10.45 -6.88
C ASN A 53 -16.04 9.54 -7.10
N LYS A 54 -15.86 8.22 -7.03
CA LYS A 54 -16.98 7.28 -7.11
C LYS A 54 -17.92 7.40 -5.91
N ALA A 55 -17.40 7.45 -4.69
CA ALA A 55 -18.20 7.62 -3.47
C ALA A 55 -18.99 8.94 -3.50
N LYS A 56 -18.34 10.02 -3.92
CA LYS A 56 -18.98 11.31 -4.17
C LYS A 56 -20.15 11.18 -5.15
N SER A 57 -19.91 10.62 -6.33
CA SER A 57 -20.96 10.42 -7.34
C SER A 57 -22.13 9.59 -6.81
N LEU A 58 -21.86 8.53 -6.03
CA LEU A 58 -22.90 7.69 -5.43
C LEU A 58 -23.72 8.47 -4.39
N GLN A 59 -23.06 9.23 -3.52
CA GLN A 59 -23.73 10.05 -2.51
C GLN A 59 -24.57 11.17 -3.15
N GLU A 60 -24.07 11.82 -4.20
CA GLU A 60 -24.82 12.86 -4.92
C GLU A 60 -26.04 12.28 -5.65
N THR A 61 -25.89 11.11 -6.26
CA THR A 61 -26.94 10.47 -7.06
C THR A 61 -28.03 9.82 -6.19
N TYR A 62 -27.62 9.07 -5.17
CA TYR A 62 -28.50 8.18 -4.41
C TYR A 62 -28.70 8.60 -2.96
N GLY A 63 -27.88 9.51 -2.42
CA GLY A 63 -27.92 9.93 -1.01
C GLY A 63 -27.32 8.89 -0.03
N ASP A 64 -27.10 7.66 -0.48
CA ASP A 64 -26.43 6.61 0.27
C ASP A 64 -25.78 5.57 -0.65
N PHE A 65 -24.86 4.78 -0.11
CA PHE A 65 -24.25 3.63 -0.76
C PHE A 65 -23.70 2.62 0.24
N ALA A 66 -23.77 1.33 -0.11
CA ALA A 66 -23.05 0.28 0.61
C ALA A 66 -21.52 0.39 0.43
N PRO A 67 -20.71 -0.09 1.41
CA PRO A 67 -19.26 -0.19 1.24
C PRO A 67 -18.88 -0.89 -0.06
N PHE A 68 -17.81 -0.40 -0.69
CA PHE A 68 -17.29 -0.99 -1.91
C PHE A 68 -15.76 -1.01 -1.90
N GLY A 69 -15.20 -1.94 -2.66
CA GLY A 69 -13.76 -2.07 -2.84
C GLY A 69 -13.30 -1.64 -4.22
N ALA A 70 -12.00 -1.52 -4.38
CA ALA A 70 -11.33 -1.43 -5.66
C ALA A 70 -9.96 -2.10 -5.61
N GLY A 71 -9.55 -2.67 -6.74
CA GLY A 71 -8.22 -3.23 -6.94
C GLY A 71 -7.52 -2.57 -8.13
N LEU A 72 -6.26 -2.22 -7.94
CA LEU A 72 -5.33 -1.79 -8.99
C LEU A 72 -4.48 -2.98 -9.41
N PHE A 73 -4.50 -3.30 -10.69
CA PHE A 73 -3.77 -4.43 -11.28
C PHE A 73 -2.42 -3.97 -11.87
N PRO A 74 -1.43 -4.86 -12.03
CA PRO A 74 -0.11 -4.52 -12.58
C PRO A 74 -0.13 -3.92 -14.00
N ASN A 75 -1.18 -4.19 -14.77
CA ASN A 75 -1.38 -3.60 -16.10
C ASN A 75 -1.99 -2.19 -16.06
N GLY A 76 -2.16 -1.59 -14.88
CA GLY A 76 -2.84 -0.31 -14.67
C GLY A 76 -4.36 -0.40 -14.72
N GLU A 77 -4.93 -1.59 -14.92
CA GLU A 77 -6.38 -1.78 -14.87
C GLU A 77 -6.89 -1.56 -13.45
N PHE A 78 -8.04 -0.92 -13.34
CA PHE A 78 -8.69 -0.62 -12.07
C PHE A 78 -10.10 -1.20 -12.09
N LYS A 79 -10.45 -2.01 -11.08
CA LYS A 79 -11.77 -2.64 -10.98
C LYS A 79 -12.39 -2.39 -9.62
N PHE A 80 -13.67 -2.05 -9.64
CA PHE A 80 -14.49 -1.99 -8.42
C PHE A 80 -14.99 -3.38 -8.01
N VAL A 81 -15.13 -3.57 -6.71
CA VAL A 81 -15.73 -4.74 -6.06
C VAL A 81 -16.98 -4.28 -5.33
N TRP A 82 -18.13 -4.78 -5.74
CA TRP A 82 -19.43 -4.41 -5.19
C TRP A 82 -20.11 -5.61 -4.54
N LEU A 83 -20.76 -5.41 -3.40
CA LEU A 83 -21.64 -6.41 -2.78
C LEU A 83 -23.13 -6.06 -2.90
N ALA A 84 -23.42 -4.81 -3.21
CA ALA A 84 -24.76 -4.31 -3.52
C ALA A 84 -24.67 -3.45 -4.78
N LYS A 85 -25.79 -3.27 -5.47
CA LYS A 85 -25.80 -2.39 -6.65
C LYS A 85 -25.59 -0.93 -6.22
N PRO A 86 -25.09 -0.06 -7.12
CA PRO A 86 -25.04 1.38 -6.86
C PRO A 86 -26.38 1.92 -6.35
N GLY A 87 -26.36 2.60 -5.21
CA GLY A 87 -27.54 3.18 -4.56
C GLY A 87 -28.32 2.22 -3.64
N GLU A 88 -27.98 0.93 -3.62
CA GLU A 88 -28.48 0.00 -2.61
C GLU A 88 -27.64 0.11 -1.33
N THR A 89 -28.30 -0.06 -0.19
CA THR A 89 -27.66 -0.19 1.11
C THR A 89 -27.63 -1.65 1.54
N VAL A 90 -26.72 -1.97 2.44
CA VAL A 90 -26.63 -3.29 3.09
C VAL A 90 -27.04 -3.15 4.55
N SER A 91 -27.68 -4.19 5.08
CA SER A 91 -28.12 -4.22 6.49
C SER A 91 -26.95 -4.26 7.46
N ASP A 92 -25.82 -4.85 7.06
CA ASP A 92 -24.60 -4.96 7.86
C ASP A 92 -23.38 -4.48 7.04
N PRO A 93 -23.03 -3.19 7.13
CA PRO A 93 -21.87 -2.63 6.44
C PRO A 93 -20.55 -3.25 6.88
N ILE A 94 -20.41 -3.67 8.14
CA ILE A 94 -19.15 -4.23 8.65
C ILE A 94 -18.87 -5.57 7.97
N LYS A 95 -19.88 -6.45 7.97
CA LYS A 95 -19.78 -7.74 7.27
C LYS A 95 -19.55 -7.57 5.77
N ALA A 96 -20.14 -6.55 5.15
CA ALA A 96 -19.87 -6.23 3.76
C ALA A 96 -18.40 -5.87 3.53
N MET A 97 -17.80 -5.03 4.38
CA MET A 97 -16.38 -4.71 4.29
C MET A 97 -15.50 -5.95 4.46
N GLU A 98 -15.80 -6.85 5.38
CA GLU A 98 -15.04 -8.09 5.59
C GLU A 98 -15.03 -9.00 4.34
N LEU A 99 -16.17 -9.12 3.67
CA LEU A 99 -16.28 -9.87 2.41
C LEU A 99 -15.49 -9.21 1.28
N ILE A 100 -15.51 -7.87 1.20
CA ILE A 100 -14.68 -7.11 0.25
C ILE A 100 -13.20 -7.33 0.53
N ARG A 101 -12.76 -7.20 1.79
CA ARG A 101 -11.37 -7.48 2.21
C ARG A 101 -10.95 -8.89 1.81
N THR A 102 -11.78 -9.89 2.08
CA THR A 102 -11.51 -11.29 1.71
C THR A 102 -11.34 -11.45 0.20
N THR A 103 -12.20 -10.81 -0.59
CA THR A 103 -12.15 -10.86 -2.05
C THR A 103 -10.88 -10.23 -2.60
N LEU A 104 -10.51 -9.04 -2.10
CA LEU A 104 -9.30 -8.33 -2.50
C LEU A 104 -8.04 -9.07 -2.07
N LYS A 105 -8.02 -9.58 -0.83
CA LYS A 105 -6.95 -10.44 -0.30
C LYS A 105 -6.71 -11.65 -1.18
N ALA A 106 -7.77 -12.36 -1.58
CA ALA A 106 -7.64 -13.52 -2.45
C ALA A 106 -7.06 -13.17 -3.84
N GLN A 107 -7.23 -11.94 -4.35
CA GLN A 107 -6.57 -11.49 -5.58
C GLN A 107 -5.12 -11.07 -5.33
N ALA A 108 -4.84 -10.40 -4.20
CA ALA A 108 -3.49 -10.01 -3.79
C ALA A 108 -2.59 -11.23 -3.55
N GLU A 109 -3.08 -12.25 -2.84
CA GLU A 109 -2.38 -13.52 -2.61
C GLU A 109 -2.07 -14.28 -3.92
N ARG A 110 -2.80 -13.99 -5.00
CA ARG A 110 -2.53 -14.52 -6.35
C ARG A 110 -1.58 -13.64 -7.17
N GLY A 111 -0.99 -12.61 -6.57
CA GLY A 111 -0.11 -11.65 -7.23
C GLY A 111 -0.81 -10.76 -8.27
N ARG A 112 -2.13 -10.60 -8.18
CA ARG A 112 -2.91 -9.89 -9.20
C ARG A 112 -3.13 -8.41 -8.91
N LEU A 113 -2.85 -7.97 -7.69
CA LEU A 113 -3.06 -6.59 -7.27
C LEU A 113 -1.72 -5.93 -6.92
N LEU A 114 -1.55 -4.70 -7.37
CA LEU A 114 -0.53 -3.77 -6.86
C LEU A 114 -1.06 -2.99 -5.65
N GLY A 115 -2.35 -2.66 -5.64
CA GLY A 115 -2.97 -1.92 -4.56
C GLY A 115 -4.46 -2.18 -4.46
N SER A 116 -5.03 -1.81 -3.33
CA SER A 116 -6.44 -2.00 -3.03
C SER A 116 -6.98 -0.85 -2.19
N ALA A 117 -8.25 -0.52 -2.40
CA ALA A 117 -8.96 0.46 -1.61
C ALA A 117 -10.31 -0.08 -1.18
N ILE A 118 -10.76 0.25 0.03
CA ILE A 118 -12.12 -0.02 0.50
C ILE A 118 -12.70 1.28 1.03
N THR A 119 -13.79 1.73 0.43
CA THR A 119 -14.45 3.00 0.78
C THR A 119 -15.81 2.75 1.39
N TYR A 120 -16.09 3.43 2.49
CA TYR A 120 -17.34 3.34 3.22
C TYR A 120 -17.71 4.69 3.85
N LYS A 121 -19.00 4.86 4.11
CA LYS A 121 -19.52 6.03 4.81
C LYS A 121 -19.39 5.82 6.32
N PHE A 122 -18.92 6.84 7.03
CA PHE A 122 -18.72 6.79 8.47
C PHE A 122 -19.21 8.08 9.14
N LYS A 123 -19.82 7.93 10.32
CA LYS A 123 -20.22 9.04 11.17
C LYS A 123 -19.98 8.61 12.62
N ALA A 124 -19.05 9.27 13.30
CA ALA A 124 -18.60 8.83 14.64
C ALA A 124 -19.69 8.98 15.73
N ALA A 125 -20.56 9.98 15.60
CA ALA A 125 -21.66 10.29 16.49
C ALA A 125 -22.74 11.06 15.71
N GLU A 126 -23.94 11.23 16.27
CA GLU A 126 -25.03 11.95 15.60
C GLU A 126 -24.68 13.40 15.23
N ASP A 127 -23.87 14.08 16.05
CA ASP A 127 -23.44 15.46 15.80
C ASP A 127 -22.09 15.55 15.05
N ALA A 128 -21.44 14.42 14.78
CA ALA A 128 -20.16 14.41 14.06
C ALA A 128 -20.38 14.65 12.56
N PRO A 129 -19.42 15.30 11.87
CA PRO A 129 -19.49 15.42 10.41
C PRO A 129 -19.45 14.04 9.77
N LEU A 130 -20.25 13.87 8.72
CA LEU A 130 -20.26 12.68 7.89
C LEU A 130 -18.93 12.60 7.11
N GLN A 131 -18.39 11.39 6.97
CA GLN A 131 -17.09 11.15 6.34
C GLN A 131 -17.17 10.00 5.34
N PHE A 132 -16.35 10.09 4.30
CA PHE A 132 -15.91 8.93 3.55
C PHE A 132 -14.59 8.45 4.12
N ASN A 133 -14.59 7.22 4.61
CA ASN A 133 -13.39 6.55 5.06
C ASN A 133 -12.93 5.61 3.96
N THR A 134 -11.65 5.67 3.62
CA THR A 134 -11.02 4.81 2.61
C THR A 134 -9.78 4.14 3.20
N GLU A 135 -9.82 2.82 3.32
CA GLU A 135 -8.66 1.98 3.61
C GLU A 135 -7.90 1.77 2.32
N VAL A 136 -6.68 2.29 2.21
CA VAL A 136 -5.79 2.10 1.06
C VAL A 136 -4.63 1.21 1.49
N GLU A 137 -4.35 0.18 0.69
CA GLU A 137 -3.18 -0.68 0.87
C GLU A 137 -2.42 -0.87 -0.46
N TYR A 138 -1.11 -1.08 -0.37
CA TYR A 138 -0.23 -1.35 -1.51
C TYR A 138 0.64 -2.59 -1.27
N LEU A 139 1.12 -3.20 -2.35
CA LEU A 139 1.88 -4.45 -2.35
C LEU A 139 3.16 -4.41 -1.50
N SER A 140 3.75 -3.24 -1.33
CA SER A 140 4.92 -3.00 -0.46
C SER A 140 4.64 -3.13 1.04
N GLY A 141 3.36 -3.27 1.44
CA GLY A 141 2.93 -3.20 2.83
C GLY A 141 2.49 -1.81 3.28
N TYR A 142 2.54 -0.80 2.40
CA TYR A 142 1.94 0.51 2.69
C TYR A 142 0.45 0.37 2.98
N SER A 143 -0.01 1.02 4.05
CA SER A 143 -1.41 1.00 4.47
C SER A 143 -1.79 2.31 5.17
N LYS A 144 -2.86 2.95 4.69
CA LYS A 144 -3.43 4.17 5.28
C LYS A 144 -4.95 4.18 5.25
N LEU A 145 -5.54 4.65 6.34
CA LEU A 145 -6.94 5.02 6.43
C LEU A 145 -7.07 6.53 6.16
N VAL A 146 -7.75 6.90 5.08
CA VAL A 146 -8.03 8.29 4.73
C VAL A 146 -9.49 8.60 5.01
N ALA A 147 -9.74 9.52 5.94
CA ALA A 147 -11.06 10.04 6.27
C ALA A 147 -11.24 11.42 5.65
N VAL A 148 -12.24 11.57 4.78
CA VAL A 148 -12.60 12.83 4.12
C VAL A 148 -13.97 13.25 4.60
N GLN A 149 -14.06 14.41 5.27
CA GLN A 149 -15.34 14.98 5.64
C GLN A 149 -16.14 15.36 4.40
N ILE A 150 -17.45 15.17 4.47
CA ILE A 150 -18.37 15.56 3.41
C ILE A 150 -19.45 16.49 3.96
N ALA A 151 -19.72 17.56 3.21
CA ALA A 151 -20.91 18.37 3.36
C ALA A 151 -21.83 18.12 2.16
N GLN A 152 -23.14 17.99 2.40
CA GLN A 152 -24.12 17.85 1.34
C GLN A 152 -25.01 19.10 1.32
N GLY A 153 -24.97 19.84 0.21
CA GLY A 153 -25.81 21.02 -0.03
C GLY A 153 -27.26 20.64 -0.40
N GLU A 154 -28.13 21.65 -0.50
CA GLU A 154 -29.54 21.47 -0.88
C GLU A 154 -29.73 20.85 -2.27
N ASP A 155 -28.76 21.02 -3.17
CA ASP A 155 -28.74 20.46 -4.52
C ASP A 155 -28.17 19.04 -4.59
N LYS A 156 -28.01 18.38 -3.42
CA LYS A 156 -27.36 17.09 -3.23
C LYS A 156 -25.88 17.05 -3.61
N LYS A 157 -25.26 18.15 -4.02
CA LYS A 157 -23.81 18.16 -4.30
C LYS A 157 -23.03 17.91 -3.03
N VAL A 158 -21.96 17.15 -3.20
CA VAL A 158 -21.07 16.77 -2.11
C VAL A 158 -19.78 17.56 -2.23
N GLU A 159 -19.46 18.30 -1.18
CA GLU A 159 -18.20 19.03 -1.06
C GLU A 159 -17.28 18.28 -0.09
N PHE A 160 -16.03 18.09 -0.52
CA PHE A 160 -15.00 17.53 0.35
C PHE A 160 -14.47 18.62 1.28
N GLY A 161 -14.47 18.31 2.57
CA GLY A 161 -13.96 19.15 3.64
C GLY A 161 -12.59 18.68 4.12
N ALA A 162 -12.40 18.71 5.44
CA ALA A 162 -11.15 18.31 6.06
C ALA A 162 -10.80 16.85 5.74
N VAL A 163 -9.51 16.62 5.49
CA VAL A 163 -8.92 15.30 5.25
C VAL A 163 -8.03 14.95 6.44
N LYS A 164 -8.16 13.72 6.93
CA LYS A 164 -7.26 13.13 7.92
C LYS A 164 -6.81 11.78 7.40
N ASP A 165 -5.52 11.52 7.39
CA ASP A 165 -4.97 10.19 7.16
C ASP A 165 -4.31 9.64 8.42
N VAL A 166 -4.39 8.32 8.59
CA VAL A 166 -3.77 7.60 9.70
C VAL A 166 -3.20 6.30 9.14
N GLU A 167 -1.97 5.97 9.53
CA GLU A 167 -1.43 4.63 9.28
C GLU A 167 -2.22 3.60 10.08
N PHE A 168 -2.41 2.41 9.50
CA PHE A 168 -3.09 1.30 10.15
C PHE A 168 -2.45 -0.02 9.76
N GLU A 169 -2.81 -1.11 10.44
CA GLU A 169 -2.37 -2.45 10.05
C GLU A 169 -3.21 -2.97 8.88
N GLY A 170 -2.61 -3.05 7.68
CA GLY A 170 -3.26 -3.55 6.48
C GLY A 170 -3.77 -5.00 6.62
N PHE A 171 -4.87 -5.31 5.93
CA PHE A 171 -5.52 -6.63 5.95
C PHE A 171 -5.22 -7.47 4.70
N ILE A 172 -4.97 -6.81 3.57
CA ILE A 172 -4.93 -7.40 2.23
C ILE A 172 -3.54 -7.90 1.88
N PHE A 173 -2.49 -7.11 2.18
CA PHE A 173 -1.10 -7.44 1.82
C PHE A 173 -0.25 -7.95 3.00
N ASN A 174 -0.84 -8.23 4.17
CA ASN A 174 -0.11 -8.54 5.39
C ASN A 174 0.82 -9.77 5.31
N LYS A 175 0.39 -10.88 4.70
CA LYS A 175 1.25 -12.07 4.52
C LYS A 175 2.49 -11.79 3.65
N LEU A 176 2.33 -10.96 2.63
CA LEU A 176 3.43 -10.62 1.72
C LEU A 176 4.47 -9.75 2.43
N LYS A 177 4.03 -8.88 3.33
CA LYS A 177 4.90 -8.11 4.22
C LYS A 177 5.72 -9.03 5.13
N GLU A 178 5.09 -9.99 5.79
CA GLU A 178 5.78 -10.97 6.66
C GLU A 178 6.84 -11.78 5.90
N GLU A 179 6.53 -12.22 4.68
CA GLU A 179 7.48 -12.96 3.82
C GLU A 179 8.67 -12.09 3.37
N GLN A 180 8.45 -10.80 3.10
CA GLN A 180 9.51 -9.86 2.74
C GLN A 180 10.43 -9.58 3.93
N GLU A 181 9.88 -9.39 5.12
CA GLU A 181 10.63 -9.17 6.36
C GLU A 181 11.48 -10.40 6.71
N ALA A 182 10.93 -11.62 6.59
CA ALA A 182 11.67 -12.86 6.82
C ALA A 182 12.87 -13.03 5.88
N LYS A 183 12.71 -12.75 4.58
CA LYS A 183 13.81 -12.83 3.60
C LYS A 183 14.90 -11.80 3.87
N ALA A 184 14.54 -10.59 4.26
CA ALA A 184 15.50 -9.54 4.59
C ALA A 184 16.33 -9.86 5.85
N GLU A 185 15.81 -10.69 6.77
CA GLU A 185 16.57 -11.17 7.93
C GLU A 185 17.53 -12.32 7.59
N GLU A 186 17.17 -13.19 6.64
CA GLU A 186 18.05 -14.26 6.16
C GLU A 186 19.26 -13.70 5.40
N GLU A 187 19.10 -12.66 4.59
CA GLU A 187 20.19 -12.01 3.84
C GLU A 187 21.18 -11.24 4.73
N LYS A 188 20.83 -10.98 5.99
CA LYS A 188 21.68 -10.30 6.98
C LYS A 188 22.52 -11.26 7.85
N LYS A 189 22.30 -12.57 7.74
CA LYS A 189 23.03 -13.62 8.49
C LYS A 189 24.16 -14.20 7.64
#